data_AF-A0A968BNN7-F1
#
_entry.id   AF-A0A968BNN7-F1
#
_cell.length_a   1.000
_cell.length_b   1.000
_cell.length_c   1.000
_cell.angle_alpha   90.00
_cell.angle_beta   90.00
_cell.angle_gamma   90.00
#
_symmetry.space_group_name_H-M   'P 1'
#
loop_
_entity.id
_entity.type
_entity.pdbx_description
1 polymer ?
#
loop_
_entity_poly.entity_id
_entity_poly.type
_entity_poly.pdbx_seq_one_letter_code
_entity_poly.pdbx_strand_id
1 'polypeptide(L)'
;RARAEAILAHAQNMRWELGGDLHERLVEGIYTDAARIADLAVTREGDADRLDLDATIDRLVTSRIWGFPIMLLLFTLVFWITISGANIPSRWLSYLLLDRVYPSLHVWAEAIAMPGWMSGVLIDGVFLATAWVVSVMLPPMAIFFPLFTLLEDFGYLPRVAFNLDHLFKKTGAHGKQALTMMMGFGCNAAGVIATRI
;
A
#
# COMPACT_ATOMS: atom_id res chain seq x y z
N ARG A 1 -19.67 -46.11 -24.89
CA ARG A 1 -18.30 -45.76 -25.33
C ARG A 1 -18.31 -45.00 -26.65
N ALA A 2 -18.82 -45.58 -27.76
CA ALA A 2 -18.90 -44.89 -29.06
C ALA A 2 -19.59 -43.51 -29.06
N ARG A 3 -20.68 -43.33 -28.30
CA ARG A 3 -21.35 -42.01 -28.16
C ARG A 3 -20.49 -40.95 -27.44
N ALA A 4 -19.69 -41.37 -26.45
CA ALA A 4 -18.83 -40.46 -25.71
C ALA A 4 -17.63 -40.03 -26.57
N GLU A 5 -17.07 -40.95 -27.34
CA GLU A 5 -16.00 -40.66 -28.32
C GLU A 5 -16.47 -39.72 -29.43
N ALA A 6 -17.71 -39.88 -29.93
CA ALA A 6 -18.29 -38.98 -30.91
C ALA A 6 -18.46 -37.54 -30.37
N ILE A 7 -18.90 -37.39 -29.12
CA ILE A 7 -19.05 -36.07 -28.48
C ILE A 7 -17.67 -35.42 -28.26
N LEU A 8 -16.68 -36.18 -27.81
CA LEU A 8 -15.31 -35.69 -27.60
C LEU A 8 -14.65 -35.27 -28.91
N ALA A 9 -14.82 -36.05 -29.98
CA ALA A 9 -14.32 -35.70 -31.31
C ALA A 9 -14.98 -34.43 -31.85
N HIS A 10 -16.29 -34.28 -31.63
CA HIS A 10 -17.01 -33.07 -32.04
C HIS A 10 -16.56 -31.84 -31.27
N ALA A 11 -16.39 -31.95 -29.95
CA ALA A 11 -15.88 -30.87 -29.10
C ALA A 11 -14.43 -30.48 -29.46
N GLN A 12 -13.57 -31.45 -29.82
CA GLN A 12 -12.22 -31.17 -30.29
C GLN A 12 -12.20 -30.42 -31.62
N ASN A 13 -13.04 -30.80 -32.58
CA ASN A 13 -13.13 -30.09 -33.86
C ASN A 13 -13.62 -28.65 -33.67
N MET A 14 -14.68 -28.46 -32.87
CA MET A 14 -15.22 -27.12 -32.57
C MET A 14 -14.21 -26.22 -31.84
N ARG A 15 -13.33 -26.79 -31.00
CA ARG A 15 -12.26 -26.04 -30.32
C ARG A 15 -11.29 -25.39 -31.30
N TRP A 16 -11.01 -26.03 -32.43
CA TRP A 16 -10.12 -25.46 -33.46
C TRP A 16 -10.83 -24.43 -34.34
N GLU A 17 -12.14 -24.56 -34.56
CA GLU A 17 -12.95 -23.60 -35.32
C GLU A 17 -13.26 -22.31 -34.54
N LEU A 18 -13.47 -22.40 -33.23
CA LEU A 18 -13.91 -21.27 -32.40
C LEU A 18 -12.78 -20.36 -31.90
N GLY A 19 -11.51 -20.71 -32.17
CA GLY A 19 -10.34 -19.91 -31.78
C GLY A 19 -10.12 -19.80 -30.25
N GLY A 20 -8.91 -19.40 -29.85
CA GLY A 20 -8.56 -19.24 -28.43
C GLY A 20 -9.37 -18.15 -27.70
N ASP A 21 -9.97 -17.24 -28.46
CA ASP A 21 -10.58 -16.00 -27.95
C ASP A 21 -12.09 -16.15 -27.67
N LEU A 22 -12.64 -17.36 -27.80
CA LEU A 22 -14.06 -17.63 -27.54
C LEU A 22 -14.47 -17.15 -26.14
N HIS A 23 -13.65 -17.46 -25.13
CA HIS A 23 -13.92 -17.06 -23.76
C HIS A 23 -13.92 -15.54 -23.62
N GLU A 24 -12.97 -14.86 -24.26
CA GLU A 24 -12.83 -13.40 -24.23
C GLU A 24 -14.03 -12.71 -24.90
N ARG A 25 -14.45 -13.19 -26.08
CA ARG A 25 -15.64 -12.70 -26.79
C ARG A 25 -16.93 -12.92 -26.02
N LEU A 26 -17.05 -14.04 -25.33
CA LEU A 26 -18.24 -14.39 -24.56
C LEU A 26 -18.35 -13.51 -23.31
N VAL A 27 -17.22 -13.25 -22.64
CA VAL A 27 -17.15 -12.29 -21.53
C VAL A 27 -17.43 -10.86 -22.01
N GLU A 28 -16.83 -10.43 -23.12
CA GLU A 28 -17.04 -9.11 -23.72
C GLU A 28 -18.52 -8.88 -24.07
N GLY A 29 -19.18 -9.88 -24.67
CA GLY A 29 -20.60 -9.84 -24.98
C GLY A 29 -21.48 -9.69 -23.73
N ILE A 30 -21.20 -10.45 -22.66
CA ILE A 30 -21.92 -10.35 -21.39
C ILE A 30 -21.80 -8.93 -20.79
N TYR A 31 -20.59 -8.37 -20.76
CA TYR A 31 -20.37 -7.03 -20.22
C TYR A 31 -21.03 -5.94 -21.07
N THR A 32 -21.01 -6.09 -22.39
CA THR A 32 -21.64 -5.14 -23.32
C THR A 32 -23.16 -5.13 -23.14
N ASP A 33 -23.78 -6.31 -23.01
CA ASP A 33 -25.20 -6.42 -22.75
C ASP A 33 -25.59 -5.88 -21.37
N ALA A 34 -24.80 -6.16 -20.34
CA ALA A 34 -25.02 -5.59 -19.01
C ALA A 34 -24.94 -4.06 -19.00
N ALA A 35 -23.95 -3.48 -19.70
CA ALA A 35 -23.80 -2.03 -19.84
C ALA A 35 -24.98 -1.41 -20.59
N ARG A 36 -25.41 -2.01 -21.69
CA ARG A 36 -26.60 -1.58 -22.45
C ARG A 36 -27.86 -1.58 -21.59
N ILE A 37 -28.07 -2.60 -20.77
CA ILE A 37 -29.22 -2.67 -19.85
C ILE A 37 -29.12 -1.60 -18.77
N ALA A 38 -27.93 -1.37 -18.22
CA ALA A 38 -27.71 -0.34 -17.20
C ALA A 38 -27.99 1.08 -17.73
N ASP A 39 -27.54 1.41 -18.94
CA ASP A 39 -27.79 2.71 -19.58
C ASP A 39 -29.27 2.94 -19.88
N LEU A 40 -30.01 1.88 -20.20
CA LEU A 40 -31.46 1.95 -20.43
C LEU A 40 -32.26 2.07 -19.12
N ALA A 41 -31.73 1.55 -18.01
CA ALA A 41 -32.44 1.45 -16.74
C ALA A 41 -32.12 2.58 -15.75
N VAL A 42 -30.99 3.29 -15.94
CA VAL A 42 -30.51 4.30 -15.00
C VAL A 42 -30.36 5.65 -15.69
N THR A 43 -31.25 6.58 -15.39
CA THR A 43 -31.05 8.01 -15.67
C THR A 43 -30.21 8.64 -14.55
N ARG A 44 -29.00 9.10 -14.88
CA ARG A 44 -28.13 9.83 -13.94
C ARG A 44 -28.44 11.33 -14.03
N GLU A 45 -29.04 11.89 -12.98
CA GLU A 45 -29.12 13.35 -12.82
C GLU A 45 -27.74 13.90 -12.44
N GLY A 46 -27.11 14.70 -13.33
CA GLY A 46 -25.90 15.48 -13.00
C GLY A 46 -24.62 15.19 -13.77
N ASP A 47 -24.69 14.78 -15.04
CA ASP A 47 -23.56 14.33 -15.87
C ASP A 47 -22.54 15.42 -16.30
N ALA A 48 -22.70 16.68 -15.89
CA ALA A 48 -21.85 17.77 -16.41
C ALA A 48 -20.62 18.11 -15.54
N ASP A 49 -20.74 18.12 -14.20
CA ASP A 49 -19.73 18.80 -13.36
C ASP A 49 -18.81 17.88 -12.54
N ARG A 50 -19.20 16.62 -12.25
CA ARG A 50 -18.33 15.69 -11.47
C ARG A 50 -17.33 14.93 -12.34
N LEU A 51 -17.56 14.85 -13.65
CA LEU A 51 -16.66 14.15 -14.56
C LEU A 51 -15.39 14.94 -14.87
N ASP A 52 -15.40 16.28 -14.83
CA ASP A 52 -14.29 17.05 -15.41
C ASP A 52 -13.02 17.06 -14.54
N LEU A 53 -13.16 17.08 -13.21
CA LEU A 53 -12.02 16.98 -12.29
C LEU A 53 -11.50 15.55 -12.20
N ASP A 54 -12.37 14.56 -12.01
CA ASP A 54 -11.97 13.15 -11.93
C ASP A 54 -11.39 12.66 -13.26
N ALA A 55 -11.98 13.01 -14.41
CA ALA A 55 -11.45 12.65 -15.73
C ALA A 55 -10.18 13.42 -16.11
N THR A 56 -10.00 14.66 -15.65
CA THR A 56 -8.76 15.41 -15.90
C THR A 56 -7.60 14.90 -15.03
N ILE A 57 -7.88 14.57 -13.76
CA ILE A 57 -6.93 13.88 -12.89
C ILE A 57 -6.63 12.50 -13.48
N ASP A 58 -7.63 11.74 -13.95
CA ASP A 58 -7.40 10.46 -14.59
C ASP A 58 -6.54 10.59 -15.83
N ARG A 59 -6.81 11.55 -16.72
CA ARG A 59 -6.03 11.78 -17.95
C ARG A 59 -4.59 12.23 -17.67
N LEU A 60 -4.37 12.97 -16.59
CA LEU A 60 -3.03 13.38 -16.15
C LEU A 60 -2.27 12.21 -15.51
N VAL A 61 -2.95 11.40 -14.70
CA VAL A 61 -2.40 10.23 -13.99
C VAL A 61 -2.19 9.02 -14.91
N THR A 62 -3.05 8.82 -15.92
CA THR A 62 -2.97 7.70 -16.90
C THR A 62 -2.14 8.01 -18.14
N SER A 63 -1.61 9.23 -18.27
CA SER A 63 -0.68 9.53 -19.35
C SER A 63 0.57 8.65 -19.21
N ARG A 64 0.91 7.92 -20.27
CA ARG A 64 2.00 6.91 -20.29
C ARG A 64 3.38 7.48 -19.92
N ILE A 65 3.56 8.79 -20.03
CA ILE A 65 4.81 9.49 -19.72
C ILE A 65 4.74 10.18 -18.34
N TRP A 66 3.59 10.74 -17.97
CA TRP A 66 3.42 11.48 -16.71
C TRP A 66 3.06 10.60 -15.50
N GLY A 67 2.57 9.37 -15.73
CA GLY A 67 2.22 8.44 -14.65
C GLY A 67 3.41 8.10 -13.75
N PHE A 68 4.61 7.86 -14.31
CA PHE A 68 5.81 7.56 -13.53
C PHE A 68 6.32 8.75 -12.68
N PRO A 69 6.49 9.96 -13.25
CA PRO A 69 6.86 11.15 -12.49
C PRO A 69 5.87 11.51 -11.38
N ILE A 70 4.56 11.45 -11.67
CA ILE A 70 3.51 11.79 -10.69
C ILE A 70 3.53 10.77 -9.54
N MET A 71 3.68 9.49 -9.86
CA MET A 71 3.82 8.42 -8.87
C MET A 71 5.02 8.65 -7.95
N LEU A 72 6.20 8.93 -8.51
CA LEU A 72 7.40 9.22 -7.71
C LEU A 72 7.20 10.45 -6.83
N LEU A 73 6.61 11.51 -7.38
CA LEU A 73 6.33 12.76 -6.65
C LEU A 73 5.37 12.52 -5.50
N LEU A 74 4.29 11.77 -5.72
CA LEU A 74 3.31 11.43 -4.70
C LEU A 74 3.94 10.60 -3.57
N PHE A 75 4.73 9.57 -3.88
CA PHE A 75 5.45 8.82 -2.86
C PHE A 75 6.45 9.68 -2.09
N THR A 76 7.20 10.52 -2.80
CA THR A 76 8.13 11.47 -2.16
C THR A 76 7.39 12.39 -1.21
N LEU A 77 6.22 12.88 -1.61
CA LEU A 77 5.38 13.75 -0.78
C LEU A 77 4.83 13.01 0.44
N VAL A 78 4.37 11.77 0.29
CA VAL A 78 3.94 10.93 1.42
C VAL A 78 5.08 10.68 2.41
N PHE A 79 6.27 10.33 1.93
CA PHE A 79 7.44 10.15 2.78
C PHE A 79 7.87 11.46 3.45
N TRP A 80 7.86 12.56 2.70
CA TRP A 80 8.19 13.88 3.22
C TRP A 80 7.26 14.31 4.34
N ILE A 81 5.94 14.16 4.15
CA ILE A 81 4.92 14.45 5.16
C ILE A 81 5.10 13.54 6.37
N THR A 82 5.36 12.25 6.15
CA THR A 82 5.57 11.29 7.23
C THR A 82 6.79 11.66 8.07
N ILE A 83 7.95 11.91 7.46
CA ILE A 83 9.20 12.23 8.16
C ILE A 83 9.10 13.58 8.85
N SER A 84 8.69 14.62 8.12
CA SER A 84 8.58 15.97 8.68
C SER A 84 7.50 16.06 9.75
N GLY A 85 6.36 15.42 9.52
CA GLY A 85 5.26 15.34 10.45
C GLY A 85 5.61 14.57 11.70
N ALA A 86 6.30 13.42 11.59
CA ALA A 86 6.70 12.58 12.72
C ALA A 86 7.78 13.21 13.61
N ASN A 87 8.62 14.09 13.07
CA ASN A 87 9.63 14.80 13.86
C ASN A 87 9.03 15.69 14.96
N ILE A 88 7.78 16.14 14.82
CA ILE A 88 7.10 16.93 15.85
C ILE A 88 6.73 16.07 17.07
N PRO A 89 5.89 15.02 16.94
CA PRO A 89 5.55 14.13 18.05
C PRO A 89 6.77 13.36 18.57
N SER A 90 7.71 12.98 17.71
CA SER A 90 8.94 12.30 18.14
C SER A 90 9.77 13.16 19.10
N ARG A 91 9.92 14.47 18.82
CA ARG A 91 10.60 15.39 19.74
C ARG A 91 9.88 15.54 21.07
N TRP A 92 8.55 15.62 21.04
CA TRP A 92 7.75 15.71 22.27
C TRP A 92 7.88 14.44 23.12
N LEU A 93 7.83 13.26 22.48
CA LEU A 93 7.97 11.97 23.16
C LEU A 93 9.39 11.78 23.72
N SER A 94 10.42 12.17 22.94
CA SER A 94 11.82 12.15 23.38
C SER A 94 12.03 13.07 24.59
N TYR A 95 11.50 14.29 24.55
CA TYR A 95 11.58 15.22 25.68
C TYR A 95 10.91 14.64 26.94
N LEU A 96 9.73 14.02 26.78
CA LEU A 96 9.02 13.42 27.91
C LEU A 96 9.78 12.20 28.48
N LEU A 97 10.11 11.20 27.64
CA LEU A 97 10.67 9.94 28.14
C LEU A 97 12.18 10.02 28.43
N LEU A 98 12.96 10.68 27.57
CA LEU A 98 14.42 10.70 27.66
C LEU A 98 14.92 11.88 28.49
N ASP A 99 14.34 13.07 28.36
CA ASP A 99 14.87 14.25 29.07
C ASP A 99 14.25 14.42 30.46
N ARG A 100 13.04 13.90 30.70
CA ARG A 100 12.31 14.05 31.98
C ARG A 100 12.22 12.74 32.75
N VAL A 101 11.69 11.68 32.14
CA VAL A 101 11.45 10.41 32.85
C VAL A 101 12.75 9.68 33.13
N TYR A 102 13.65 9.53 32.16
CA TYR A 102 14.91 8.81 32.36
C TYR A 102 15.79 9.38 33.51
N PRO A 103 16.07 10.69 33.62
CA PRO A 103 16.87 11.22 34.73
C PRO A 103 16.15 11.09 36.08
N SER A 104 14.82 11.26 36.09
CA SER A 104 14.05 11.08 37.32
C SER A 104 14.08 9.64 37.82
N LEU A 105 14.07 8.64 36.91
CA LEU A 105 14.22 7.23 37.29
C LEU A 105 15.56 6.97 37.99
N HIS A 106 16.65 7.58 37.52
CA HIS A 106 17.97 7.47 38.17
C HIS A 106 17.97 8.08 39.57
N VAL A 107 17.37 9.27 39.75
CA VAL A 107 17.23 9.91 41.07
C VAL A 107 16.42 9.02 42.02
N TRP A 108 15.34 8.39 41.54
CA TRP A 108 14.54 7.45 42.35
C TRP A 108 15.31 6.16 42.67
N ALA A 109 16.10 5.63 41.74
CA ALA A 109 16.92 4.44 41.95
C ALA A 109 18.01 4.70 43.00
N GLU A 110 18.63 5.87 42.96
CA GLU A 110 19.59 6.32 43.99
C GLU A 110 18.91 6.51 45.35
N ALA A 111 17.71 7.09 45.40
CA ALA A 111 16.95 7.28 46.64
C ALA A 111 16.56 5.96 47.34
N ILE A 112 16.38 4.87 46.58
CA ILE A 112 16.07 3.53 47.10
C ILE A 112 17.36 2.72 47.37
N ALA A 113 18.54 3.31 47.17
CA ALA A 113 19.84 2.65 47.26
C ALA A 113 19.91 1.39 46.37
N MET A 114 19.36 1.49 45.15
CA MET A 114 19.34 0.37 44.21
C MET A 114 20.77 -0.03 43.79
N PRO A 115 21.09 -1.34 43.77
CA PRO A 115 22.39 -1.80 43.26
C PRO A 115 22.63 -1.37 41.82
N GLY A 116 23.84 -0.87 41.52
CA GLY A 116 24.17 -0.32 40.20
C GLY A 116 23.98 -1.29 39.03
N TRP A 117 24.17 -2.60 39.25
CA TRP A 117 23.91 -3.62 38.22
C TRP A 117 22.42 -3.72 37.86
N MET A 118 21.51 -3.50 38.81
CA MET A 118 20.07 -3.58 38.59
C MET A 118 19.56 -2.29 37.94
N SER A 119 20.04 -1.13 38.40
CA SER A 119 19.76 0.16 37.76
C SER A 119 20.22 0.17 36.30
N GLY A 120 21.45 -0.29 36.01
CA GLY A 120 21.98 -0.34 34.65
C GLY A 120 21.19 -1.28 33.72
N VAL A 121 20.74 -2.45 34.20
CA VAL A 121 19.94 -3.36 33.37
C VAL A 121 18.53 -2.80 33.11
N LEU A 122 17.85 -2.30 34.14
CA LEU A 122 16.46 -1.84 34.00
C LEU A 122 16.35 -0.46 33.34
N ILE A 123 17.14 0.50 33.78
CA ILE A 123 17.02 1.91 33.38
C ILE A 123 17.81 2.15 32.09
N ASP A 124 19.09 1.83 32.08
CA ASP A 124 19.95 2.08 30.91
C ASP A 124 19.77 1.03 29.81
N GLY A 125 19.40 -0.19 30.18
CA GLY A 125 19.09 -1.27 29.24
C GLY A 125 17.65 -1.18 28.75
N VAL A 126 16.71 -1.66 29.58
CA VAL A 126 15.32 -1.87 29.15
C VAL A 126 14.59 -0.56 28.88
N PHE A 127 14.59 0.37 29.83
CA PHE A 127 13.82 1.60 29.73
C PHE A 127 14.36 2.50 28.61
N LEU A 128 15.66 2.78 28.60
CA LEU A 128 16.27 3.65 27.58
C LEU A 128 16.07 3.11 26.18
N ALA A 129 16.28 1.80 25.95
CA ALA A 129 16.05 1.18 24.64
C ALA A 129 14.57 1.27 24.23
N THR A 130 13.65 0.97 25.14
CA THR A 130 12.20 1.03 24.87
C THR A 130 11.76 2.46 24.58
N ALA A 131 12.20 3.42 25.39
CA ALA A 131 11.90 4.84 25.23
C ALA A 131 12.40 5.36 23.89
N TRP A 132 13.58 4.95 23.45
CA TRP A 132 14.15 5.37 22.17
C TRP A 132 13.39 4.78 20.98
N VAL A 133 13.08 3.48 21.01
CA VAL A 133 12.27 2.82 19.97
C VAL A 133 10.88 3.46 19.89
N VAL A 134 10.21 3.67 21.02
CA VAL A 134 8.88 4.29 21.07
C VAL A 134 8.94 5.74 20.59
N SER A 135 9.97 6.52 20.95
CA SER A 135 10.08 7.93 20.56
C SER A 135 10.42 8.13 19.09
N VAL A 136 11.23 7.25 18.49
CA VAL A 136 11.72 7.44 17.12
C VAL A 136 10.89 6.66 16.10
N MET A 137 10.49 5.42 16.41
CA MET A 137 9.88 4.52 15.40
C MET A 137 8.35 4.56 15.39
N LEU A 138 7.71 4.78 16.54
CA LEU A 138 6.25 4.80 16.63
C LEU A 138 5.61 5.97 15.87
N PRO A 139 6.12 7.22 15.95
CA PRO A 139 5.44 8.35 15.30
C PRO A 139 5.41 8.29 13.78
N PRO A 140 6.50 7.93 13.06
CA PRO A 140 6.46 7.74 11.62
C PRO A 140 5.45 6.66 11.19
N MET A 141 5.40 5.52 11.90
CA MET A 141 4.43 4.46 11.59
C MET A 141 2.99 4.94 11.78
N ALA A 142 2.72 5.66 12.88
CA ALA A 142 1.39 6.18 13.18
C ALA A 142 0.87 7.18 12.14
N ILE A 143 1.75 7.88 11.41
CA ILE A 143 1.37 8.80 10.34
C ILE A 143 1.34 8.09 8.98
N PHE A 144 2.34 7.25 8.71
CA PHE A 144 2.50 6.57 7.43
C PHE A 144 1.33 5.65 7.11
N PHE A 145 0.91 4.81 8.07
CA PHE A 145 -0.15 3.83 7.82
C PHE A 145 -1.49 4.47 7.48
N PRO A 146 -2.03 5.44 8.25
CA PRO A 146 -3.27 6.11 7.88
C PRO A 146 -3.20 6.83 6.54
N LEU A 147 -2.06 7.48 6.23
CA LEU A 147 -1.88 8.15 4.95
C LEU A 147 -1.85 7.14 3.79
N PHE A 148 -1.17 6.01 3.98
CA PHE A 148 -1.14 4.93 3.00
C PHE A 148 -2.51 4.28 2.80
N THR A 149 -3.26 4.01 3.87
CA THR A 149 -4.65 3.52 3.79
C THR A 149 -5.55 4.50 3.06
N LEU A 150 -5.42 5.80 3.32
CA LEU A 150 -6.16 6.84 2.59
C LEU A 150 -5.83 6.81 1.07
N LEU A 151 -4.57 6.60 0.72
CA LEU A 151 -4.14 6.42 -0.68
C LEU A 151 -4.66 5.12 -1.32
N GLU A 152 -4.82 4.06 -0.50
CA GLU A 152 -5.45 2.81 -0.90
C GLU A 152 -6.94 3.00 -1.20
N ASP A 153 -7.65 3.68 -0.30
CA ASP A 153 -9.09 3.95 -0.39
C ASP A 153 -9.44 4.83 -1.60
N PHE A 154 -8.55 5.77 -1.97
CA PHE A 154 -8.70 6.55 -3.22
C PHE A 154 -8.39 5.75 -4.49
N GLY A 155 -7.99 4.48 -4.38
CA GLY A 155 -7.67 3.63 -5.53
C GLY A 155 -6.39 4.03 -6.25
N TYR A 156 -5.53 4.86 -5.64
CA TYR A 156 -4.26 5.27 -6.24
C TYR A 156 -3.23 4.13 -6.22
N LEU A 157 -3.16 3.35 -5.13
CA LEU A 157 -2.24 2.21 -5.02
C LEU A 157 -2.48 1.12 -6.08
N PRO A 158 -3.73 0.74 -6.42
CA PRO A 158 -4.01 -0.10 -7.59
C PRO A 158 -3.45 0.46 -8.91
N ARG A 159 -3.59 1.78 -9.15
CA ARG A 159 -3.08 2.44 -10.37
C ARG A 159 -1.56 2.41 -10.44
N VAL A 160 -0.90 2.66 -9.31
CA VAL A 160 0.56 2.55 -9.14
C VAL A 160 1.04 1.13 -9.44
N ALA A 161 0.39 0.12 -8.88
CA ALA A 161 0.76 -1.28 -9.09
C ALA A 161 0.67 -1.68 -10.56
N PHE A 162 -0.35 -1.20 -11.29
CA PHE A 162 -0.48 -1.43 -12.73
C PHE A 162 0.61 -0.71 -13.54
N ASN A 163 0.92 0.55 -13.21
CA ASN A 163 1.97 1.31 -13.89
C ASN A 163 3.36 0.66 -13.72
N LEU A 164 3.62 0.06 -12.56
CA LEU A 164 4.86 -0.67 -12.25
C LEU A 164 4.87 -2.12 -12.76
N ASP A 165 3.73 -2.67 -13.15
CA ASP A 165 3.60 -4.07 -13.57
C ASP A 165 4.49 -4.42 -14.77
N HIS A 166 4.64 -3.51 -15.74
CA HIS A 166 5.55 -3.72 -16.87
C HIS A 166 7.02 -3.81 -16.44
N LEU A 167 7.42 -3.09 -15.40
CA LEU A 167 8.79 -3.10 -14.87
C LEU A 167 9.05 -4.40 -14.08
N PHE A 168 8.09 -4.80 -13.24
CA PHE A 168 8.18 -6.04 -12.46
C PHE A 168 8.07 -7.30 -13.33
N LYS A 169 7.28 -7.28 -14.41
CA LYS A 169 7.21 -8.39 -15.37
C LYS A 169 8.55 -8.70 -16.03
N LYS A 170 9.41 -7.70 -16.24
CA LYS A 170 10.77 -7.92 -16.79
C LYS A 170 11.66 -8.73 -15.85
N THR A 171 11.40 -8.68 -14.55
CA THR A 171 12.13 -9.45 -13.53
C THR A 171 11.40 -10.73 -13.12
N GLY A 172 10.29 -11.08 -13.79
CA GLY A 172 9.48 -12.26 -13.45
C GLY A 172 8.55 -12.06 -12.25
N ALA A 173 8.39 -10.82 -11.79
CA ALA A 173 7.61 -10.44 -10.63
C ALA A 173 6.27 -9.78 -11.00
N HIS A 174 5.38 -9.60 -10.02
CA HIS A 174 4.08 -8.95 -10.21
C HIS A 174 4.12 -7.49 -9.73
N GLY A 175 3.47 -6.57 -10.44
CA GLY A 175 3.35 -5.16 -10.03
C GLY A 175 2.83 -4.93 -8.61
N LYS A 176 2.08 -5.88 -8.01
CA LYS A 176 1.67 -5.82 -6.60
C LYS A 176 2.84 -5.81 -5.62
N GLN A 177 3.99 -6.40 -5.99
CA GLN A 177 5.20 -6.39 -5.17
C GLN A 177 5.85 -5.00 -5.06
N ALA A 178 5.52 -4.08 -5.97
CA ALA A 178 6.03 -2.72 -5.89
C ALA A 178 5.59 -2.01 -4.60
N LEU A 179 4.36 -2.27 -4.14
CA LEU A 179 3.84 -1.73 -2.88
C LEU A 179 4.64 -2.26 -1.67
N THR A 180 4.94 -3.55 -1.65
CA THR A 180 5.72 -4.18 -0.57
C THR A 180 7.15 -3.63 -0.52
N MET A 181 7.77 -3.39 -1.68
CA MET A 181 9.10 -2.78 -1.78
C MET A 181 9.11 -1.33 -1.27
N MET A 182 8.07 -0.55 -1.59
CA MET A 182 7.95 0.83 -1.09
C MET A 182 7.75 0.88 0.42
N MET A 183 6.97 -0.03 1.00
CA MET A 183 6.87 -0.16 2.46
C MET A 183 8.23 -0.47 3.09
N GLY A 184 9.04 -1.32 2.43
CA GLY A 184 10.41 -1.64 2.86
C GLY A 184 11.35 -0.43 2.88
N PHE A 185 11.21 0.51 1.94
CA PHE A 185 11.97 1.76 1.95
C PHE A 185 11.70 2.64 3.18
N GLY A 186 10.46 2.63 3.69
CA GLY A 186 10.10 3.37 4.90
C GLY A 186 10.50 2.65 6.18
N CYS A 187 10.12 1.38 6.29
CA CYS A 187 10.47 0.54 7.43
C CYS A 187 10.77 -0.89 6.99
N ASN A 188 12.01 -1.33 7.20
CA ASN A 188 12.45 -2.68 6.87
C ASN A 188 11.56 -3.77 7.51
N ALA A 189 11.08 -3.55 8.74
CA ALA A 189 10.19 -4.50 9.40
C ALA A 189 8.83 -4.65 8.67
N ALA A 190 8.25 -3.53 8.23
CA ALA A 190 7.02 -3.55 7.43
C ALA A 190 7.26 -4.22 6.08
N GLY A 191 8.40 -3.93 5.42
CA GLY A 191 8.80 -4.59 4.17
C GLY A 191 8.88 -6.11 4.30
N VAL A 192 9.54 -6.63 5.35
CA VAL A 192 9.62 -8.08 5.60
C VAL A 192 8.25 -8.68 5.86
N ILE A 193 7.41 -8.04 6.68
CA ILE A 193 6.04 -8.55 6.95
C ILE A 193 5.20 -8.56 5.67
N ALA A 194 5.39 -7.58 4.79
CA ALA A 194 4.66 -7.48 3.52
C ALA A 194 5.05 -8.58 2.51
N THR A 195 6.21 -9.23 2.66
CA THR A 195 6.62 -10.34 1.76
C THR A 195 5.70 -11.57 1.82
N ARG A 196 4.82 -11.67 2.84
CA ARG A 196 3.83 -12.74 2.94
C ARG A 196 2.61 -12.54 2.01
N ILE A 197 2.45 -11.34 1.46
CA ILE A 197 1.30 -10.88 0.66
C ILE A 197 1.65 -11.00 -0.83
#